data_AF-A0A9W8MA09-F1
#
_entry.id   AF-A0A9W8MA09-F1
#
_cell.length_a   1.000
_cell.length_b   1.000
_cell.length_c   1.000
_cell.angle_alpha   90.00
_cell.angle_beta   90.00
_cell.angle_gamma   90.00
#
_symmetry.space_group_name_H-M   'P 1'
#
loop_
_entity.id
_entity.type
_entity.pdbx_description
1 polymer ?
#
loop_
_entity_poly.entity_id
_entity_poly.type
_entity_poly.pdbx_seq_one_letter_code
_entity_poly.pdbx_strand_id
1 'polypeptide(L)'
;MLTLYDRRLASGPTHSDELKVYQRLNTPAARCDLRNHTLPVLDYFSFNGLVFVVLPRWGADAFSIRDPFKSISEMFDIAEVFFEGLEFLHEKRIAHGDIAENNVVINKIGRYELKIPNTRAPDVVKYAFIDFDASVIFPEDTDVTKVRVPRGDRLPLHALGLLPGELCNPFEEDVKCLTNTLQEWTRVSLFISSQRQRL
;
A
#
# COMPACT_ATOMS: atom_id res chain seq x y z
N MET A 1 -13.87 -9.39 -14.01
CA MET A 1 -12.58 -9.95 -14.47
C MET A 1 -11.72 -10.16 -13.24
N LEU A 2 -11.64 -11.39 -12.75
CA LEU A 2 -10.68 -11.77 -11.70
C LEU A 2 -9.29 -11.66 -12.33
N THR A 3 -8.38 -10.91 -11.72
CA THR A 3 -6.98 -10.91 -12.13
C THR A 3 -6.22 -11.54 -10.98
N LEU A 4 -5.69 -12.74 -11.23
CA LEU A 4 -4.68 -13.31 -10.36
C LEU A 4 -3.48 -12.36 -10.40
N TYR A 5 -3.21 -11.70 -9.28
CA TYR A 5 -1.84 -11.30 -8.99
C TYR A 5 -1.11 -12.61 -8.68
N ASP A 6 -0.54 -13.21 -9.72
CA ASP A 6 0.22 -14.45 -9.62
C ASP A 6 1.53 -14.13 -8.86
N ARG A 7 1.49 -14.24 -7.53
CA ARG A 7 2.67 -14.09 -6.69
C ARG A 7 2.84 -15.33 -5.82
N ARG A 8 4.02 -15.93 -5.96
CA ARG A 8 4.43 -17.19 -5.36
C ARG A 8 4.64 -17.01 -3.86
N LEU A 9 3.67 -17.44 -3.05
CA LEU A 9 3.68 -17.24 -1.59
C LEU A 9 4.40 -18.35 -0.78
N ALA A 10 5.18 -19.23 -1.40
CA ALA A 10 5.90 -20.26 -0.65
C ALA A 10 7.25 -20.64 -1.27
N SER A 11 8.30 -20.51 -0.46
CA SER A 11 9.46 -21.40 -0.48
C SER A 11 9.52 -22.15 0.86
N GLY A 12 9.14 -23.43 0.86
CA GLY A 12 9.33 -24.35 2.00
C GLY A 12 8.09 -24.63 2.87
N PRO A 13 8.26 -25.41 3.96
CA PRO A 13 7.18 -25.97 4.77
C PRO A 13 6.49 -24.97 5.73
N THR A 14 7.04 -23.77 5.88
CA THR A 14 6.47 -22.67 6.68
C THR A 14 5.76 -21.67 5.80
N HIS A 15 4.56 -21.24 6.19
CA HIS A 15 3.83 -20.17 5.50
C HIS A 15 4.66 -18.88 5.49
N SER A 16 4.72 -18.21 4.34
CA SER A 16 5.37 -16.90 4.23
C SER A 16 4.71 -15.90 5.19
N ASP A 17 5.46 -14.90 5.63
CA ASP A 17 4.89 -13.82 6.42
C ASP A 17 3.81 -13.07 5.64
N GLU A 18 3.94 -12.95 4.32
CA GLU A 18 2.92 -12.40 3.44
C GLU A 18 1.56 -13.12 3.56
N LEU A 19 1.55 -14.47 3.58
CA LEU A 19 0.29 -15.21 3.76
C LEU A 19 -0.32 -14.96 5.15
N LYS A 20 0.50 -14.90 6.19
CA LYS A 20 0.03 -14.60 7.56
C LYS A 20 -0.54 -13.19 7.65
N VAL A 21 0.07 -12.23 6.97
CA VAL A 21 -0.41 -10.85 6.85
C VAL A 21 -1.78 -10.83 6.21
N TYR A 22 -1.96 -11.46 5.04
CA TYR A 22 -3.28 -11.53 4.40
C TYR A 22 -4.33 -12.17 5.30
N GLN A 23 -4.00 -13.28 5.97
CA GLN A 23 -4.92 -13.96 6.88
C GLN A 23 -5.34 -13.06 8.06
N ARG A 24 -4.41 -12.32 8.67
CA ARG A 24 -4.69 -11.41 9.79
C ARG A 24 -5.57 -10.23 9.35
N LEU A 25 -5.25 -9.63 8.21
CA LEU A 25 -5.97 -8.48 7.66
C LEU A 25 -7.36 -8.84 7.13
N ASN A 26 -7.66 -10.14 6.93
CA ASN A 26 -8.93 -10.63 6.40
C ASN A 26 -9.78 -11.42 7.40
N THR A 27 -9.45 -11.35 8.69
CA THR A 27 -10.39 -11.82 9.73
C THR A 27 -11.69 -10.99 9.69
N PRO A 28 -12.84 -11.54 10.13
CA PRO A 28 -14.08 -10.78 10.18
C PRO A 28 -13.95 -9.46 10.95
N ALA A 29 -13.27 -9.47 12.10
CA ALA A 29 -13.02 -8.27 12.89
C ALA A 29 -12.15 -7.25 12.14
N ALA A 30 -11.07 -7.69 11.49
CA ALA A 30 -10.22 -6.81 10.69
C ALA A 30 -10.96 -6.22 9.48
N ARG A 31 -11.85 -6.97 8.83
CA ARG A 31 -12.63 -6.47 7.69
C ARG A 31 -13.77 -5.53 8.06
N CYS A 32 -14.24 -5.59 9.30
CA CYS A 32 -15.24 -4.65 9.84
C CYS A 32 -14.63 -3.30 10.26
N ASP A 33 -13.31 -3.22 10.44
CA ASP A 33 -12.63 -1.94 10.72
C ASP A 33 -12.51 -1.12 9.44
N LEU A 34 -13.10 0.09 9.44
CA LEU A 34 -13.12 0.98 8.27
C LEU A 34 -11.74 1.52 7.91
N ARG A 35 -10.80 1.51 8.87
CA ARG A 35 -9.41 1.91 8.67
C ARG A 35 -8.61 0.85 7.89
N ASN A 36 -9.18 -0.32 7.65
CA ASN A 36 -8.53 -1.39 6.89
C ASN A 36 -8.55 -1.10 5.38
N HIS A 37 -7.66 -0.20 4.96
CA HIS A 37 -7.38 0.16 3.57
C HIS A 37 -6.46 -0.87 2.90
N THR A 38 -6.87 -2.14 2.94
CA THR A 38 -6.24 -3.25 2.21
C THR A 38 -7.28 -3.96 1.37
N LEU A 39 -6.84 -4.66 0.32
CA LEU A 39 -7.76 -5.40 -0.54
C LEU A 39 -8.37 -6.59 0.23
N PRO A 40 -9.70 -6.81 0.13
CA PRO A 40 -10.32 -7.99 0.70
C PRO A 40 -9.89 -9.23 -0.09
N VAL A 41 -9.50 -10.29 0.62
CA VAL A 41 -9.25 -11.59 0.01
C VAL A 41 -10.58 -12.26 -0.31
N LEU A 42 -10.74 -12.63 -1.58
CA LEU A 42 -11.93 -13.29 -2.10
C LEU A 42 -11.89 -14.80 -1.90
N ASP A 43 -10.69 -15.39 -2.02
CA ASP A 43 -10.47 -16.82 -1.88
C ASP A 43 -8.99 -17.13 -1.61
N TYR A 44 -8.74 -18.30 -1.02
CA TYR A 44 -7.42 -18.91 -0.90
C TYR A 44 -7.48 -20.30 -1.52
N PHE A 45 -6.58 -20.62 -2.45
CA PHE A 45 -6.49 -21.98 -2.98
C PHE A 45 -5.05 -22.45 -3.10
N SER A 46 -4.86 -23.76 -3.03
CA SER A 46 -3.54 -24.38 -3.09
C SER A 46 -3.38 -25.20 -4.36
N PHE A 47 -2.23 -25.05 -5.02
CA PHE A 47 -1.89 -25.82 -6.21
C PHE A 47 -0.36 -26.05 -6.25
N ASN A 48 0.07 -27.30 -6.43
CA ASN A 48 1.49 -27.69 -6.48
C ASN A 48 2.35 -27.18 -5.30
N GLY A 49 1.80 -27.20 -4.09
CA GLY A 49 2.50 -26.74 -2.88
C GLY A 49 2.62 -25.21 -2.76
N LEU A 50 1.97 -24.45 -3.66
CA LEU A 50 1.84 -23.01 -3.57
C LEU A 50 0.46 -22.64 -3.03
N VAL A 51 0.38 -21.54 -2.29
CA VAL A 51 -0.87 -20.91 -1.88
C VAL A 51 -1.07 -19.67 -2.75
N PHE A 52 -2.27 -19.53 -3.31
CA PHE A 52 -2.70 -18.39 -4.08
C PHE A 52 -3.71 -17.59 -3.26
N VAL A 53 -3.50 -16.27 -3.22
CA VAL A 53 -4.42 -15.32 -2.58
C VAL A 53 -5.17 -14.59 -3.68
N VAL A 54 -6.49 -14.74 -3.73
CA VAL A 54 -7.32 -14.14 -4.77
C VAL A 54 -7.80 -12.77 -4.29
N LEU A 55 -7.40 -11.72 -5.01
CA LEU A 55 -7.73 -10.34 -4.69
C LEU A 55 -8.59 -9.71 -5.81
N PRO A 56 -9.45 -8.72 -5.50
CA PRO A 56 -10.10 -7.92 -6.53
C PRO A 56 -9.05 -7.11 -7.31
N ARG A 57 -9.31 -6.89 -8.60
CA ARG A 57 -8.46 -6.01 -9.41
C ARG A 57 -8.86 -4.56 -9.23
N TRP A 58 -7.95 -3.77 -8.70
CA TRP A 58 -8.01 -2.32 -8.64
C TRP A 58 -6.98 -1.70 -9.60
N GLY A 59 -7.06 -0.41 -9.88
CA GLY A 59 -6.13 0.27 -10.78
C GLY A 59 -4.83 0.64 -10.07
N ALA A 60 -3.73 0.57 -10.79
CA ALA A 60 -2.39 1.00 -10.34
C ALA A 60 -2.17 2.52 -10.51
N ASP A 61 -3.25 3.29 -10.66
CA ASP A 61 -3.21 4.73 -11.00
C ASP A 61 -3.49 5.64 -9.80
N ALA A 62 -3.32 5.13 -8.57
CA ALA A 62 -3.52 5.92 -7.36
C ALA A 62 -2.69 7.22 -7.40
N PHE A 63 -1.46 7.10 -7.90
CA PHE A 63 -0.55 8.20 -8.22
C PHE A 63 -0.14 8.11 -9.69
N SER A 64 -0.63 9.01 -10.54
CA SER A 64 -0.40 8.95 -11.99
C SER A 64 -0.32 10.33 -12.62
N ILE A 65 0.71 10.56 -13.44
CA ILE A 65 0.85 11.79 -14.22
C ILE A 65 -0.27 11.97 -15.26
N ARG A 66 -0.94 10.88 -15.64
CA ARG A 66 -2.08 10.89 -16.57
C ARG A 66 -3.38 11.33 -15.90
N ASP A 67 -3.46 11.21 -14.57
CA ASP A 67 -4.60 11.67 -13.75
C ASP A 67 -4.06 12.45 -12.52
N PRO A 68 -3.40 13.61 -12.76
CA PRO A 68 -2.78 14.38 -11.69
C PRO A 68 -3.84 14.98 -10.77
N PHE A 69 -3.46 15.21 -9.51
CA PHE A 69 -4.33 15.87 -8.54
C PHE A 69 -4.73 17.27 -9.04
N LYS A 70 -6.02 17.58 -8.92
CA LYS A 70 -6.61 18.85 -9.39
C LYS A 70 -6.63 19.91 -8.29
N SER A 71 -6.50 19.50 -7.04
CA SER A 71 -6.47 20.40 -5.89
C SER A 71 -5.58 19.84 -4.78
N ILE A 72 -5.18 20.72 -3.87
CA ILE A 72 -4.48 20.33 -2.63
C ILE A 72 -5.41 19.49 -1.75
N SER A 73 -6.74 19.71 -1.81
CA SER A 73 -7.71 18.90 -1.06
C SER A 73 -7.62 17.43 -1.46
N GLU A 74 -7.59 17.13 -2.77
CA GLU A 74 -7.48 15.74 -3.25
C GLU A 74 -6.20 15.04 -2.75
N MET A 75 -5.12 15.80 -2.50
CA MET A 75 -3.88 15.27 -1.91
C MET A 75 -4.02 15.00 -0.41
N PHE A 76 -4.71 15.87 0.32
CA PHE A 76 -4.97 15.65 1.75
C PHE A 76 -5.94 14.48 1.96
N ASP A 77 -6.98 14.38 1.12
CA ASP A 77 -7.97 13.29 1.20
C ASP A 77 -7.28 11.91 1.05
N ILE A 78 -6.36 11.76 0.08
CA ILE A 78 -5.62 10.50 -0.10
C ILE A 78 -4.57 10.28 1.01
N ALA A 79 -3.95 11.35 1.51
CA ALA A 79 -3.00 11.25 2.61
C ALA A 79 -3.69 10.73 3.89
N GLU A 80 -4.87 11.25 4.21
CA GLU A 80 -5.68 10.80 5.35
C GLU A 80 -5.99 9.30 5.25
N VAL A 81 -6.46 8.84 4.08
CA VAL A 81 -6.73 7.41 3.84
C VAL A 81 -5.50 6.53 4.08
N PHE A 82 -4.33 6.91 3.56
CA PHE A 82 -3.14 6.08 3.74
C PHE A 82 -2.55 6.14 5.14
N PHE A 83 -2.60 7.28 5.83
CA PHE A 83 -2.15 7.35 7.23
C PHE A 83 -3.09 6.59 8.16
N GLU A 84 -4.40 6.68 7.95
CA GLU A 84 -5.39 5.88 8.67
C GLU A 84 -5.16 4.38 8.42
N GLY A 85 -4.88 3.99 7.18
CA GLY A 85 -4.57 2.61 6.82
C GLY A 85 -3.27 2.12 7.44
N LEU A 86 -2.27 2.99 7.52
CA LEU A 86 -0.99 2.66 8.11
C LEU A 86 -1.09 2.50 9.63
N GLU A 87 -1.85 3.38 10.30
CA GLU A 87 -2.17 3.22 11.72
C GLU A 87 -2.82 1.86 11.98
N PHE A 88 -3.81 1.48 11.16
CA PHE A 88 -4.46 0.17 11.27
C PHE A 88 -3.46 -0.99 11.10
N LEU A 89 -2.58 -0.95 10.10
CA LEU A 89 -1.55 -1.99 9.93
C LEU A 89 -0.65 -2.09 11.16
N HIS A 90 -0.22 -0.95 11.70
CA HIS A 90 0.66 -0.88 12.86
C HIS A 90 -0.04 -1.36 14.14
N GLU A 91 -1.34 -1.09 14.30
CA GLU A 91 -2.18 -1.68 15.35
C GLU A 91 -2.26 -3.20 15.25
N LYS A 92 -2.29 -3.76 14.03
CA LYS A 92 -2.23 -5.20 13.78
C LYS A 92 -0.81 -5.78 13.81
N ARG A 93 0.17 -4.96 14.22
CA ARG A 93 1.59 -5.31 14.35
C ARG A 93 2.20 -5.79 13.04
N ILE A 94 1.82 -5.13 11.95
CA ILE A 94 2.33 -5.36 10.61
C ILE A 94 3.02 -4.07 10.17
N ALA A 95 4.31 -4.18 9.82
CA ALA A 95 5.00 -3.13 9.07
C ALA A 95 5.04 -3.57 7.60
N HIS A 96 4.68 -2.68 6.69
CA HIS A 96 4.54 -2.98 5.26
C HIS A 96 5.91 -3.23 4.62
N GLY A 97 6.90 -2.40 4.92
CA GLY A 97 8.30 -2.57 4.52
C GLY A 97 8.64 -2.20 3.07
N ASP A 98 7.66 -1.81 2.25
CA ASP A 98 7.85 -1.46 0.83
C ASP A 98 6.80 -0.45 0.33
N ILE A 99 6.50 0.58 1.15
CA ILE A 99 5.50 1.58 0.76
C ILE A 99 6.06 2.48 -0.35
N ALA A 100 5.47 2.39 -1.53
CA ALA A 100 5.72 3.25 -2.68
C ALA A 100 4.48 3.35 -3.59
N GLU A 101 4.55 4.25 -4.57
CA GLU A 101 3.46 4.53 -5.52
C GLU A 101 2.90 3.29 -6.23
N ASN A 102 3.75 2.30 -6.50
CA ASN A 102 3.38 1.05 -7.20
C ASN A 102 2.73 0.01 -6.27
N ASN A 103 2.80 0.21 -4.95
CA ASN A 103 2.26 -0.69 -3.94
C ASN A 103 0.99 -0.13 -3.28
N VAL A 104 0.36 0.83 -3.96
CA VAL A 104 -0.97 1.31 -3.63
C VAL A 104 -1.87 1.29 -4.86
N VAL A 105 -3.16 1.07 -4.64
CA VAL A 105 -4.15 0.93 -5.70
C VAL A 105 -5.39 1.78 -5.42
N ILE A 106 -6.16 2.05 -6.47
CA ILE A 106 -7.42 2.80 -6.45
C ILE A 106 -8.54 1.92 -6.99
N ASN A 107 -9.76 1.97 -6.43
CA ASN A 107 -10.94 1.20 -6.86
C ASN A 107 -11.53 1.63 -8.23
N LYS A 108 -10.66 2.07 -9.14
CA LYS A 108 -10.94 2.53 -10.48
C LYS A 108 -9.98 1.84 -11.43
N ILE A 109 -10.49 1.19 -12.46
CA ILE A 109 -9.66 0.66 -13.54
C ILE A 109 -9.67 1.69 -14.68
N GLY A 110 -8.52 2.30 -14.95
CA GLY A 110 -8.40 3.35 -15.95
C GLY A 110 -8.64 2.85 -17.39
N ARG A 111 -9.47 3.58 -18.13
CA ARG A 111 -9.27 3.81 -19.57
C ARG A 111 -8.96 5.29 -19.73
N TYR A 112 -7.69 5.64 -19.83
CA TYR A 112 -7.22 7.05 -19.84
C TYR A 112 -7.83 7.90 -20.98
N GLU A 113 -8.39 7.23 -21.99
CA GLU A 113 -9.10 7.83 -23.12
C GLU A 113 -10.42 8.49 -22.72
N LEU A 114 -11.03 8.07 -21.60
CA LEU A 114 -12.31 8.58 -21.14
C LEU A 114 -12.06 9.73 -20.16
N LYS A 115 -12.45 10.95 -20.55
CA LYS A 115 -12.47 12.14 -19.67
C LYS A 115 -13.58 12.01 -18.62
N ILE A 116 -13.40 11.10 -17.67
CA ILE A 116 -14.34 10.87 -16.58
C ILE A 116 -14.17 12.04 -15.57
N PRO A 117 -15.21 12.84 -15.29
CA PRO A 117 -15.16 13.83 -14.22
C PRO A 117 -15.15 13.14 -12.84
N ASN A 118 -14.68 13.85 -11.80
CA ASN A 118 -14.71 13.41 -10.40
C ASN A 118 -14.04 12.06 -10.12
N THR A 119 -12.89 11.81 -10.75
CA THR A 119 -12.11 10.57 -10.63
C THR A 119 -11.51 10.29 -9.25
N ARG A 120 -11.59 11.25 -8.32
CA ARG A 120 -11.01 11.20 -6.97
C ARG A 120 -11.99 11.68 -5.88
N ALA A 121 -13.30 11.64 -6.16
CA ALA A 121 -14.31 12.05 -5.17
C ALA A 121 -14.23 11.15 -3.92
N PRO A 122 -14.03 11.71 -2.70
CA PRO A 122 -13.78 10.93 -1.49
C PRO A 122 -14.90 9.95 -1.10
N ASP A 123 -16.15 10.24 -1.49
CA ASP A 123 -17.33 9.42 -1.22
C ASP A 123 -17.43 8.19 -2.15
N VAL A 124 -16.73 8.20 -3.28
CA VAL A 124 -16.79 7.14 -4.30
C VAL A 124 -15.49 6.34 -4.35
N VAL A 125 -14.37 7.01 -4.16
CA VAL A 125 -13.05 6.46 -4.42
C VAL A 125 -12.45 5.86 -3.15
N LYS A 126 -11.89 4.66 -3.30
CA LYS A 126 -11.17 3.95 -2.25
C LYS A 126 -9.76 3.67 -2.71
N TYR A 127 -8.84 3.73 -1.76
CA TYR A 127 -7.44 3.38 -1.93
C TYR A 127 -7.09 2.18 -1.06
N ALA A 128 -6.07 1.43 -1.45
CA ALA A 128 -5.61 0.31 -0.66
C ALA A 128 -4.11 0.08 -0.81
N PHE A 129 -3.47 -0.36 0.29
CA PHE A 129 -2.15 -0.98 0.27
C PHE A 129 -2.23 -2.38 -0.35
N ILE A 130 -1.20 -2.74 -1.10
CA ILE A 130 -1.00 -4.06 -1.69
C ILE A 130 0.47 -4.48 -1.55
N ASP A 131 0.77 -5.73 -1.90
CA ASP A 131 2.14 -6.23 -1.99
C ASP A 131 2.83 -6.32 -0.61
N PHE A 132 2.47 -7.35 0.16
CA PHE A 132 2.96 -7.57 1.52
C PHE A 132 4.16 -8.53 1.58
N ASP A 133 4.91 -8.67 0.47
CA ASP A 133 6.04 -9.59 0.36
C ASP A 133 7.23 -9.17 1.26
N ALA A 134 7.40 -7.86 1.44
CA ALA A 134 8.40 -7.23 2.30
C ALA A 134 7.94 -7.08 3.75
N SER A 135 6.66 -7.39 4.02
CA SER A 135 6.06 -7.09 5.29
C SER A 135 6.57 -8.01 6.38
N VAL A 136 6.72 -7.44 7.57
CA VAL A 136 7.02 -8.17 8.79
C VAL A 136 5.82 -8.13 9.70
N ILE A 137 5.52 -9.28 10.30
CA ILE A 137 4.36 -9.48 11.16
C ILE A 137 4.82 -9.94 12.55
N PHE A 138 4.36 -9.25 13.58
CA PHE A 138 4.73 -9.55 14.97
C PHE A 138 3.52 -10.08 15.77
N PRO A 139 3.73 -10.70 16.95
CA PRO A 139 2.67 -10.98 17.92
C PRO A 139 1.88 -9.71 18.29
N GLU A 140 0.56 -9.82 18.52
CA GLU A 140 -0.31 -8.64 18.74
C GLU A 140 0.03 -7.86 20.02
N ASP A 141 0.63 -8.51 21.00
CA ASP A 141 1.12 -7.93 22.25
C ASP A 141 2.49 -7.23 22.14
N THR A 142 3.10 -7.25 20.96
CA THR A 142 4.40 -6.60 20.72
C THR A 142 4.33 -5.09 20.94
N ASP A 143 5.30 -4.54 21.68
CA ASP A 143 5.53 -3.11 21.76
C ASP A 143 6.30 -2.61 20.51
N VAL A 144 5.56 -2.06 19.54
CA VAL A 144 6.10 -1.61 18.24
C VAL A 144 7.20 -0.56 18.36
N THR A 145 7.24 0.20 19.46
CA THR A 145 8.25 1.26 19.67
C THR A 145 9.64 0.70 19.93
N LYS A 146 9.70 -0.55 20.44
CA LYS A 146 10.94 -1.24 20.82
C LYS A 146 11.45 -2.20 19.76
N VAL A 147 10.69 -2.44 18.70
CA VAL A 147 11.08 -3.36 17.63
C VAL A 147 12.34 -2.84 16.94
N ARG A 148 13.33 -3.73 16.80
CA ARG A 148 14.54 -3.48 16.02
C ARG A 148 14.81 -4.70 15.14
N VAL A 149 14.81 -4.51 13.83
CA VAL A 149 15.12 -5.55 12.84
C VAL A 149 16.14 -5.03 11.82
N PRO A 150 16.91 -5.90 11.17
CA PRO A 150 17.74 -5.50 10.04
C PRO A 150 16.88 -4.92 8.92
N ARG A 151 17.22 -3.73 8.44
CA ARG A 151 16.54 -3.07 7.33
C ARG A 151 16.56 -3.92 6.07
N GLY A 152 15.42 -4.02 5.40
CA GLY A 152 15.30 -4.70 4.12
C GLY A 152 16.02 -3.97 2.98
N ASP A 153 16.40 -4.72 1.95
CA ASP A 153 16.98 -4.16 0.72
C ASP A 153 15.86 -3.80 -0.27
N ARG A 154 15.24 -2.62 -0.07
CA ARG A 154 14.04 -2.19 -0.81
C ARG A 154 14.20 -0.78 -1.39
N LEU A 155 13.72 -0.58 -2.62
CA LEU A 155 13.87 0.69 -3.36
C LEU A 155 13.37 1.93 -2.60
N PRO A 156 12.22 1.91 -1.91
CA PRO A 156 11.73 3.10 -1.20
C PRO A 156 12.65 3.53 -0.06
N LEU A 157 13.38 2.58 0.54
CA LEU A 157 14.36 2.85 1.60
C LEU A 157 15.66 3.42 1.03
N HIS A 158 16.11 2.92 -0.12
CA HIS A 158 17.24 3.52 -0.85
C HIS A 158 16.96 4.95 -1.29
N ALA A 159 15.73 5.25 -1.72
CA ALA A 159 15.33 6.61 -2.08
C ALA A 159 15.44 7.60 -0.90
N LEU A 160 15.29 7.09 0.34
CA LEU A 160 15.51 7.83 1.57
C LEU A 160 16.99 7.88 2.01
N GLY A 161 17.90 7.26 1.27
CA GLY A 161 19.32 7.13 1.62
C GLY A 161 19.58 6.18 2.79
N LEU A 162 18.66 5.26 3.07
CA LEU A 162 18.76 4.31 4.18
C LEU A 162 19.44 3.02 3.72
N LEU A 163 20.48 2.59 4.43
CA LEU A 163 21.30 1.44 4.04
C LEU A 163 20.69 0.11 4.50
N PRO A 164 20.66 -0.94 3.65
CA PRO A 164 20.22 -2.27 4.05
C PRO A 164 21.03 -2.83 5.23
N GLY A 165 20.39 -3.67 6.05
CA GLY A 165 21.04 -4.39 7.14
C GLY A 165 21.23 -3.62 8.45
N GLU A 166 21.12 -2.28 8.46
CA GLU A 166 21.13 -1.51 9.71
C GLU A 166 19.92 -1.85 10.57
N LEU A 167 20.09 -1.88 11.90
CA LEU A 167 18.98 -2.08 12.81
C LEU A 167 18.06 -0.86 12.83
N CYS A 168 16.79 -1.09 12.54
CA CYS A 168 15.79 -0.04 12.41
C CYS A 168 14.46 -0.45 13.06
N ASN A 169 13.61 0.54 13.27
CA ASN A 169 12.21 0.30 13.59
C ASN A 169 11.41 0.30 12.27
N PRO A 170 10.87 -0.86 11.82
CA PRO A 170 10.23 -0.96 10.51
C PRO A 170 8.93 -0.14 10.44
N PHE A 171 8.26 0.07 11.58
CA PHE A 171 7.08 0.92 11.67
C PHE A 171 7.42 2.40 11.42
N GLU A 172 8.55 2.88 11.92
CA GLU A 172 9.01 4.26 11.65
C GLU A 172 9.42 4.44 10.19
N GLU A 173 9.95 3.39 9.56
CA GLU A 173 10.35 3.42 8.16
C GLU A 173 9.16 3.47 7.21
N ASP A 174 8.09 2.72 7.50
CA ASP A 174 6.83 2.85 6.76
C ASP A 174 6.33 4.30 6.74
N VAL A 175 6.35 4.98 7.89
CA VAL A 175 5.92 6.38 7.99
C VAL A 175 6.79 7.28 7.11
N LYS A 176 8.12 7.06 7.09
CA LYS A 176 9.05 7.81 6.24
C LYS A 176 8.77 7.55 4.75
N CYS A 177 8.58 6.29 4.36
CA CYS A 177 8.30 5.91 2.98
C CYS A 177 6.98 6.48 2.47
N LEU A 178 5.91 6.41 3.28
CA LEU A 178 4.62 7.01 2.93
C LEU A 178 4.75 8.53 2.78
N THR A 179 5.42 9.19 3.73
CA THR A 179 5.64 10.65 3.70
C THR A 179 6.41 11.07 2.44
N ASN A 180 7.49 10.35 2.09
CA ASN A 180 8.27 10.62 0.89
C ASN A 180 7.43 10.47 -0.39
N THR A 181 6.67 9.38 -0.49
CA THR A 181 5.76 9.13 -1.63
C THR A 181 4.77 10.28 -1.81
N LEU A 182 4.12 10.73 -0.74
CA LEU A 182 3.19 11.87 -0.80
C LEU A 182 3.89 13.20 -1.18
N GLN A 183 5.10 13.43 -0.67
CA GLN A 183 5.88 14.63 -0.95
C GLN A 183 6.29 14.72 -2.43
N GLU A 184 6.75 13.62 -3.02
CA GLU A 184 7.13 13.54 -4.42
C GLU A 184 5.94 13.91 -5.33
N TRP A 185 4.77 13.34 -5.07
CA TRP A 185 3.57 13.58 -5.86
C TRP A 185 2.96 14.96 -5.68
N THR A 186 3.18 15.59 -4.52
CA THR A 186 2.86 17.01 -4.30
C THR A 186 3.70 17.88 -5.25
N ARG A 187 5.01 17.64 -5.34
CA ARG A 187 5.92 18.40 -6.22
C ARG A 187 5.58 18.22 -7.70
N VAL A 188 5.35 16.97 -8.13
CA VAL A 188 5.00 16.64 -9.52
C VAL A 188 3.70 17.32 -9.95
N SER A 189 2.68 17.30 -9.08
CA SER A 189 1.36 17.85 -9.42
C SER A 189 1.36 19.38 -9.46
N LEU A 190 2.11 20.04 -8.57
CA LEU A 190 2.32 21.49 -8.63
C LEU A 190 3.05 21.90 -9.92
N PHE A 191 4.07 21.13 -10.31
CA PHE A 191 4.78 21.36 -11.57
C PHE A 191 3.84 21.25 -12.78
N ILE A 192 3.06 20.17 -12.89
CA ILE A 192 2.11 19.97 -14.00
C ILE A 192 1.05 21.08 -14.04
N SER A 193 0.51 21.46 -12.89
CA SER A 193 -0.49 22.53 -12.79
C SER A 193 0.06 23.87 -13.27
N SER A 194 1.33 24.18 -12.95
CA SER A 194 2.01 25.39 -13.40
C SER A 194 2.22 25.46 -14.91
N GLN A 195 2.42 24.31 -15.57
CA GLN A 195 2.56 24.25 -17.03
C GLN A 195 1.20 24.43 -17.73
N ARG A 196 0.12 23.88 -17.15
CA ARG A 196 -1.24 24.03 -17.71
C ARG A 196 -1.78 25.46 -17.64
N GLN A 197 -1.34 26.27 -16.68
CA GLN A 197 -1.73 27.68 -16.58
C GLN A 197 -0.99 28.60 -17.58
N ARG A 198 0.07 28.12 -18.23
CA ARG A 198 0.90 28.89 -19.18
C ARG A 198 0.52 28.66 -20.65
N LEU A 199 -0.42 27.75 -20.92
CA LEU A 199 -0.94 27.41 -22.25
C LEU A 199 -2.38 27.89 -22.38
#